data_AF-A0A7X8HTL6-F1
#
_entry.id   AF-A0A7X8HTL6-F1
#
_cell.length_a   1.000
_cell.length_b   1.000
_cell.length_c   1.000
_cell.angle_alpha   90.00
_cell.angle_beta   90.00
_cell.angle_gamma   90.00
#
_symmetry.space_group_name_H-M   'P 1'
#
loop_
_entity.id
_entity.type
_entity.pdbx_description
1 polymer ?
#
loop_
_entity_poly.entity_id
_entity_poly.type
_entity_poly.pdbx_seq_one_letter_code
_entity_poly.pdbx_strand_id
1 'polypeptide(L)'
;MAEIKRIGILTGGGDCPGLNAVIRAITRNAILEYGVEVVGFVNGYDGLYKGNTIELDLNSTSGILHKGGTILHSSNKTNLFRMPFTENGETVYKDLSDIGVENLEKAGVDVLIVIGGDGTLTSARDFHRKGVKIIGVPKTIDNDLPCTDVTFGFDT
;
A
#
# COMPACT_ATOMS: atom_id res chain seq x y z
N MET A 1 -24.76 2.05 -0.04
CA MET A 1 -23.38 1.51 -0.03
C MET A 1 -23.06 1.13 1.40
N ALA A 2 -22.30 0.06 1.64
CA ALA A 2 -21.83 -0.28 2.98
C ALA A 2 -20.97 0.86 3.55
N GLU A 3 -21.15 1.16 4.83
CA GLU A 3 -20.37 2.14 5.59
C GLU A 3 -18.90 1.71 5.65
N ILE A 4 -17.98 2.63 5.32
CA ILE A 4 -16.54 2.40 5.43
C ILE A 4 -16.14 2.65 6.88
N LYS A 5 -15.59 1.63 7.54
CA LYS A 5 -15.18 1.69 8.96
C LYS A 5 -13.67 1.60 9.12
N ARG A 6 -12.99 0.92 8.19
CA ARG A 6 -11.54 0.72 8.27
C ARG A 6 -10.89 0.72 6.90
N ILE A 7 -9.77 1.43 6.79
CA ILE A 7 -8.96 1.51 5.57
C ILE A 7 -7.57 0.90 5.80
N GLY A 8 -7.05 0.26 4.75
CA GLY A 8 -5.68 -0.27 4.70
C GLY A 8 -4.76 0.69 3.96
N ILE A 9 -3.50 0.80 4.37
CA ILE A 9 -2.46 1.55 3.65
C ILE A 9 -1.28 0.61 3.38
N LEU A 10 -0.72 0.65 2.18
CA LEU A 10 0.56 0.01 1.89
C LEU A 10 1.43 0.87 0.98
N THR A 11 2.75 0.79 1.16
CA THR A 11 3.75 1.44 0.31
C THR A 11 4.52 0.39 -0.50
N GLY A 12 4.52 0.51 -1.83
CA GLY A 12 5.20 -0.43 -2.73
C GLY A 12 6.27 0.23 -3.62
N GLY A 13 7.28 -0.56 -4.01
CA GLY A 13 8.40 -0.08 -4.82
C GLY A 13 9.44 0.69 -4.02
N GLY A 14 10.42 1.29 -4.71
CA GLY A 14 11.52 1.99 -4.04
C GLY A 14 11.03 3.14 -3.14
N ASP A 15 11.62 3.25 -1.96
CA ASP A 15 11.34 4.34 -1.03
C ASP A 15 11.72 5.69 -1.63
N CYS A 16 10.93 6.73 -1.31
CA CYS A 16 11.22 8.10 -1.69
C CYS A 16 10.89 9.06 -0.55
N PRO A 17 11.40 10.30 -0.57
CA PRO A 17 10.98 11.34 0.35
C PRO A 17 9.47 11.60 0.27
N GLY A 18 8.87 12.02 1.39
CA GLY A 18 7.46 12.43 1.45
C GLY A 18 6.45 11.32 1.75
N LEU A 19 6.83 10.03 1.73
CA LEU A 19 5.89 8.93 2.01
C LEU A 19 5.27 9.00 3.40
N ASN A 20 6.06 9.33 4.41
CA ASN A 20 5.56 9.52 5.77
C ASN A 20 4.57 10.69 5.87
N ALA A 21 4.70 11.71 5.02
CA ALA A 21 3.72 12.80 4.96
C ALA A 21 2.40 12.34 4.36
N VAL A 22 2.43 11.51 3.30
CA VAL A 22 1.24 10.89 2.71
C VAL A 22 0.53 9.99 3.73
N ILE A 23 1.25 9.08 4.38
CA ILE A 23 0.69 8.18 5.41
C ILE A 23 0.03 9.00 6.53
N ARG A 24 0.74 10.00 7.07
CA ARG A 24 0.20 10.86 8.12
C ARG A 24 -1.04 11.64 7.67
N ALA A 25 -1.05 12.18 6.45
CA ALA A 25 -2.18 12.94 5.92
C ALA A 25 -3.42 12.05 5.80
N ILE A 26 -3.28 10.84 5.27
CA ILE A 26 -4.37 9.87 5.17
C ILE A 26 -4.88 9.49 6.56
N THR A 27 -3.98 9.06 7.46
CA THR A 27 -4.37 8.59 8.80
C THR A 27 -5.10 9.66 9.59
N ARG A 28 -4.58 10.91 9.60
CA ARG A 28 -5.22 11.98 10.35
C ARG A 28 -6.59 12.36 9.81
N ASN A 29 -6.76 12.46 8.49
CA ASN A 29 -8.05 12.80 7.91
C ASN A 29 -9.07 11.67 8.14
N ALA A 30 -8.68 10.41 7.93
CA ALA A 30 -9.55 9.26 8.17
C ALA A 30 -10.12 9.26 9.60
N ILE A 31 -9.26 9.50 10.60
CA ILE A 31 -9.67 9.48 12.01
C ILE A 31 -10.46 10.75 12.39
N LEU A 32 -9.95 11.94 12.07
CA LEU A 32 -10.50 13.19 12.59
C LEU A 32 -11.78 13.63 11.87
N GLU A 33 -11.85 13.45 10.56
CA GLU A 33 -12.96 13.94 9.74
C GLU A 33 -14.02 12.86 9.53
N TYR A 34 -13.62 11.58 9.48
CA TYR A 34 -14.50 10.49 9.09
C TYR A 34 -14.72 9.44 10.19
N GLY A 35 -13.97 9.48 11.29
CA GLY A 35 -14.07 8.45 12.34
C GLY A 35 -13.69 7.04 11.88
N VAL A 36 -12.84 6.94 10.85
CA VAL A 36 -12.43 5.69 10.20
C VAL A 36 -11.09 5.21 10.79
N GLU A 37 -11.03 3.91 11.09
CA GLU A 37 -9.80 3.25 11.56
C GLU A 37 -8.81 3.01 10.41
N VAL A 38 -7.52 2.98 10.73
CA VAL A 38 -6.46 2.87 9.72
C VAL A 38 -5.45 1.81 10.11
N VAL A 39 -5.21 0.86 9.21
CA VAL A 39 -4.20 -0.18 9.37
C VAL A 39 -3.15 -0.07 8.26
N GLY A 40 -1.88 -0.22 8.60
CA GLY A 40 -0.78 -0.23 7.65
C GLY A 40 -0.24 -1.64 7.42
N PHE A 41 -0.07 -2.06 6.16
CA PHE A 41 0.60 -3.32 5.80
C PHE A 41 2.10 -3.10 5.65
N VAL A 42 2.87 -3.82 6.47
CA VAL A 42 4.33 -3.65 6.54
C VAL A 42 5.02 -4.36 5.38
N ASN A 43 5.96 -3.72 4.69
CA ASN A 43 6.64 -4.22 3.49
C ASN A 43 5.70 -4.38 2.28
N GLY A 44 4.69 -3.50 2.14
CA GLY A 44 3.84 -3.45 0.96
C GLY A 44 3.02 -4.73 0.76
N TYR A 45 3.03 -5.27 -0.47
CA TYR A 45 2.31 -6.50 -0.79
C TYR A 45 2.84 -7.76 -0.07
N ASP A 46 4.07 -7.75 0.45
CA ASP A 46 4.58 -8.86 1.29
C ASP A 46 3.86 -8.90 2.64
N GLY A 47 3.63 -7.72 3.24
CA GLY A 47 2.82 -7.59 4.44
C GLY A 47 1.39 -8.02 4.21
N LEU A 48 0.81 -7.63 3.07
CA LEU A 48 -0.52 -8.07 2.68
C LEU A 48 -0.62 -9.60 2.59
N TYR A 49 0.35 -10.25 1.94
CA TYR A 49 0.40 -11.70 1.84
C TYR A 49 0.56 -12.40 3.19
N LYS A 50 1.36 -11.83 4.09
CA LYS A 50 1.61 -12.41 5.42
C LYS A 50 0.56 -12.02 6.47
N GLY A 51 -0.35 -11.10 6.16
CA GLY A 51 -1.24 -10.50 7.14
C GLY A 51 -0.49 -9.67 8.20
N ASN A 52 0.68 -9.11 7.85
CA ASN A 52 1.51 -8.35 8.77
C ASN A 52 1.10 -6.87 8.76
N THR A 53 0.43 -6.47 9.83
CA THR A 53 -0.18 -5.15 9.96
C THR A 53 0.27 -4.41 11.21
N ILE A 54 0.25 -3.08 11.15
CA ILE A 54 0.34 -2.19 12.31
C ILE A 54 -0.85 -1.25 12.34
N GLU A 55 -1.36 -0.92 13.53
CA GLU A 55 -2.38 0.11 13.68
C GLU A 55 -1.76 1.50 13.45
N LEU A 56 -2.46 2.34 12.71
CA LEU A 56 -2.07 3.71 12.42
C LEU A 56 -3.08 4.66 13.06
N ASP A 57 -2.59 5.43 14.03
CA ASP A 57 -3.35 6.41 14.81
C ASP A 57 -2.65 7.78 14.81
N LEU A 58 -3.23 8.74 15.53
CA LEU A 58 -2.68 10.10 15.63
C LEU A 58 -1.29 10.14 16.30
N ASN A 59 -0.97 9.15 17.14
CA ASN A 59 0.28 9.09 17.90
C ASN A 59 1.39 8.42 17.12
N SER A 60 1.13 7.24 16.55
CA SER A 60 2.02 6.46 15.68
C SER A 60 2.40 7.20 14.40
N THR A 61 1.53 8.11 13.92
CA THR A 61 1.85 9.01 12.79
C THR A 61 2.34 10.40 13.21
N SER A 62 2.59 10.62 14.49
CA SER A 62 3.18 11.86 15.00
C SER A 62 4.70 11.89 14.80
N GLY A 63 5.25 13.07 14.48
CA GLY A 63 6.70 13.26 14.36
C GLY A 63 7.38 12.53 13.18
N ILE A 64 6.62 11.98 12.22
CA ILE A 64 7.20 11.26 11.06
C ILE A 64 7.39 12.14 9.82
N LEU A 65 6.87 13.37 9.79
CA LEU A 65 6.88 14.25 8.61
C LEU A 65 8.27 14.50 8.01
N HIS A 66 9.28 14.61 8.86
CA HIS A 66 10.67 14.90 8.46
C HIS A 66 11.50 13.64 8.24
N LYS A 67 10.94 12.45 8.48
CA LYS A 67 11.66 11.18 8.32
C LYS A 67 11.65 10.77 6.85
N GLY A 68 12.83 10.43 6.32
CA GLY A 68 12.95 9.79 5.01
C GLY A 68 12.34 8.38 4.98
N GLY A 69 12.11 7.86 3.78
CA GLY A 69 11.50 6.55 3.56
C GLY A 69 10.05 6.49 4.07
N THR A 70 9.62 5.28 4.46
CA THR A 70 8.26 4.99 4.96
C THR A 70 8.32 4.21 6.27
N ILE A 71 7.47 4.58 7.24
CA ILE A 71 7.29 3.82 8.49
C ILE A 71 6.70 2.42 8.27
N LEU A 72 6.09 2.17 7.10
CA LEU A 72 5.58 0.86 6.73
C LEU A 72 6.62 0.00 6.00
N HIS A 73 7.82 0.54 5.74
CA HIS A 73 8.80 -0.07 4.83
C HIS A 73 8.21 -0.33 3.43
N SER A 74 9.01 -0.89 2.52
CA SER A 74 8.50 -1.30 1.21
C SER A 74 9.12 -2.60 0.72
N SER A 75 8.39 -3.27 -0.16
CA SER A 75 8.90 -4.38 -0.96
C SER A 75 8.88 -3.98 -2.43
N ASN A 76 10.01 -4.22 -3.11
CA ASN A 76 10.20 -3.85 -4.51
C ASN A 76 9.83 -4.97 -5.49
N LYS A 77 9.59 -6.20 -5.00
CA LYS A 77 9.49 -7.38 -5.87
C LYS A 77 8.26 -8.25 -5.62
N THR A 78 7.44 -7.92 -4.61
CA THR A 78 6.25 -8.71 -4.30
C THR A 78 5.09 -8.31 -5.22
N ASN A 79 4.72 -9.21 -6.12
CA ASN A 79 3.49 -9.14 -6.90
C ASN A 79 2.71 -10.45 -6.68
N LEU A 80 1.60 -10.38 -5.93
CA LEU A 80 0.82 -11.57 -5.58
C LEU A 80 0.15 -12.24 -6.77
N PHE A 81 -0.07 -11.53 -7.88
CA PHE A 81 -0.59 -12.16 -9.12
C PHE A 81 0.47 -12.97 -9.86
N ARG A 82 1.75 -12.75 -9.56
CA ARG A 82 2.88 -13.39 -10.25
C ARG A 82 4.08 -13.53 -9.32
N MET A 83 3.93 -14.33 -8.27
CA MET A 83 4.98 -14.59 -7.28
C MET A 83 5.99 -15.62 -7.81
N PRO A 84 7.30 -15.32 -7.83
CA PRO A 84 8.33 -16.27 -8.23
C PRO A 84 8.61 -17.29 -7.11
N PHE A 85 8.70 -18.57 -7.48
CA PHE A 85 9.14 -19.67 -6.64
C PHE A 85 10.20 -20.49 -7.36
N THR A 86 11.12 -21.09 -6.60
CA THR A 86 12.08 -22.05 -7.15
C THR A 86 11.57 -23.47 -6.93
N GLU A 87 11.26 -24.17 -8.00
CA GLU A 87 10.89 -25.58 -7.99
C GLU A 87 11.83 -26.35 -8.92
N ASN A 88 12.46 -27.41 -8.41
CA ASN A 88 13.44 -28.21 -9.16
C ASN A 88 14.56 -27.41 -9.85
N GLY A 89 14.91 -26.23 -9.32
CA GLY A 89 15.95 -25.35 -9.89
C GLY A 89 15.44 -24.35 -10.94
N GLU A 90 14.16 -24.39 -11.30
CA GLU A 90 13.53 -23.46 -12.24
C GLU A 90 12.64 -22.42 -11.52
N THR A 91 12.52 -21.24 -12.11
CA THR A 91 11.60 -20.20 -11.61
C THR A 91 10.20 -20.44 -12.15
N VAL A 92 9.27 -20.82 -11.27
CA VAL A 92 7.85 -20.92 -11.57
C VAL A 92 7.10 -19.74 -10.96
N TYR A 93 6.02 -19.31 -11.61
CA TYR A 93 5.18 -18.21 -11.11
C TYR A 93 3.84 -18.74 -10.62
N LYS A 94 3.43 -18.28 -9.44
CA LYS A 94 2.13 -18.63 -8.84
C LYS A 94 1.32 -17.38 -8.53
N ASP A 95 0.02 -17.49 -8.69
CA ASP A 95 -0.94 -16.48 -8.22
C ASP A 95 -1.31 -16.79 -6.76
N LEU A 96 -0.97 -15.87 -5.87
CA LEU A 96 -1.27 -15.86 -4.43
C LEU A 96 -2.21 -14.70 -4.06
N SER A 97 -2.82 -14.03 -5.03
CA SER A 97 -3.62 -12.83 -4.80
C SER A 97 -4.88 -13.12 -3.98
N ASP A 98 -5.44 -14.33 -4.04
CA ASP A 98 -6.58 -14.73 -3.19
C ASP A 98 -6.23 -14.68 -1.70
N ILE A 99 -5.01 -15.06 -1.32
CA ILE A 99 -4.52 -14.96 0.07
C ILE A 99 -4.48 -13.48 0.50
N GLY A 100 -4.09 -12.58 -0.40
CA GLY A 100 -4.12 -11.15 -0.16
C GLY A 100 -5.54 -10.63 0.08
N VAL A 101 -6.52 -11.06 -0.73
CA VAL A 101 -7.94 -10.69 -0.54
C VAL A 101 -8.44 -11.20 0.81
N GLU A 102 -8.20 -12.47 1.15
CA GLU A 102 -8.57 -13.02 2.46
C GLU A 102 -7.96 -12.24 3.64
N ASN A 103 -6.71 -11.80 3.51
CA ASN A 103 -6.06 -11.05 4.58
C ASN A 103 -6.61 -9.63 4.72
N LEU A 104 -7.09 -8.99 3.65
CA LEU A 104 -7.85 -7.73 3.76
C LEU A 104 -9.15 -7.95 4.52
N GLU A 105 -9.88 -9.03 4.20
CA GLU A 105 -11.12 -9.38 4.88
C GLU A 105 -10.89 -9.68 6.37
N LYS A 106 -9.86 -10.49 6.70
CA LYS A 106 -9.47 -10.80 8.07
C LYS A 106 -9.04 -9.56 8.86
N ALA A 107 -8.40 -8.59 8.21
CA ALA A 107 -8.04 -7.31 8.80
C ALA A 107 -9.22 -6.33 8.91
N GLY A 108 -10.38 -6.66 8.33
CA GLY A 108 -11.57 -5.82 8.30
C GLY A 108 -11.43 -4.60 7.39
N VAL A 109 -10.59 -4.66 6.35
CA VAL A 109 -10.32 -3.52 5.47
C VAL A 109 -11.40 -3.36 4.41
N ASP A 110 -12.10 -2.22 4.41
CA ASP A 110 -13.14 -1.90 3.43
C ASP A 110 -12.57 -1.30 2.14
N VAL A 111 -11.47 -0.53 2.25
CA VAL A 111 -10.78 0.15 1.14
C VAL A 111 -9.28 0.09 1.37
N LEU A 112 -8.53 -0.28 0.33
CA LEU A 112 -7.07 -0.31 0.37
C LEU A 112 -6.49 0.90 -0.39
N ILE A 113 -5.65 1.67 0.28
CA ILE A 113 -4.87 2.77 -0.31
C ILE A 113 -3.46 2.25 -0.63
N VAL A 114 -3.11 2.30 -1.91
CA VAL A 114 -1.85 1.79 -2.42
C VAL A 114 -0.98 2.96 -2.88
N ILE A 115 0.15 3.17 -2.21
CA ILE A 115 1.11 4.22 -2.53
C ILE A 115 2.28 3.60 -3.28
N GLY A 116 2.49 3.96 -4.55
CA GLY A 116 3.44 3.22 -5.39
C GLY A 116 3.71 3.77 -6.78
N GLY A 117 4.69 3.16 -7.44
CA GLY A 117 5.00 3.37 -8.86
C GLY A 117 4.18 2.45 -9.78
N ASP A 118 4.53 2.40 -11.06
CA ASP A 118 3.76 1.71 -12.10
C ASP A 118 3.47 0.23 -11.77
N GLY A 119 4.49 -0.54 -11.39
CA GLY A 119 4.32 -1.94 -11.02
C GLY A 119 3.43 -2.14 -9.80
N THR A 120 3.51 -1.24 -8.81
CA THR A 120 2.68 -1.30 -7.60
C THR A 120 1.22 -0.96 -7.91
N LEU A 121 0.98 0.06 -8.73
CA LEU A 121 -0.35 0.50 -9.15
C LEU A 121 -1.00 -0.47 -10.15
N THR A 122 -0.19 -1.19 -10.94
CA THR A 122 -0.65 -2.30 -11.79
C THR A 122 -1.25 -3.41 -10.95
N SER A 123 -0.55 -3.87 -9.90
CA SER A 123 -1.10 -4.83 -8.95
C SER A 123 -2.36 -4.31 -8.25
N ALA A 124 -2.42 -3.00 -7.97
CA ALA A 124 -3.57 -2.36 -7.34
C ALA A 124 -4.82 -2.45 -8.25
N ARG A 125 -4.66 -2.18 -9.55
CA ARG A 125 -5.71 -2.39 -10.56
C ARG A 125 -6.15 -3.86 -10.61
N ASP A 126 -5.23 -4.81 -10.51
CA ASP A 126 -5.56 -6.22 -10.59
C ASP A 126 -6.32 -6.71 -9.34
N PHE A 127 -5.98 -6.21 -8.14
CA PHE A 127 -6.81 -6.41 -6.95
C PHE A 127 -8.19 -5.77 -7.08
N HIS A 128 -8.29 -4.60 -7.71
CA HIS A 128 -9.58 -3.97 -7.96
C HIS A 128 -10.49 -4.84 -8.83
N ARG A 129 -9.92 -5.50 -9.86
CA ARG A 129 -10.64 -6.48 -10.69
C ARG A 129 -11.14 -7.70 -9.89
N LYS A 130 -10.52 -8.02 -8.75
CA LYS A 130 -11.00 -9.04 -7.81
C LYS A 130 -12.08 -8.53 -6.83
N GLY A 131 -12.50 -7.28 -6.95
CA GLY A 131 -13.57 -6.70 -6.12
C GLY A 131 -13.08 -5.85 -4.95
N VAL A 132 -11.76 -5.69 -4.77
CA VAL A 132 -11.21 -4.81 -3.72
C VAL A 132 -11.46 -3.35 -4.09
N LYS A 133 -11.96 -2.54 -3.15
CA LYS A 133 -12.04 -1.09 -3.34
C LYS A 133 -10.67 -0.49 -3.11
N ILE A 134 -10.14 0.21 -4.11
CA ILE A 134 -8.74 0.67 -4.10
C ILE A 134 -8.64 2.13 -4.49
N ILE A 135 -7.74 2.84 -3.82
CA ILE A 135 -7.24 4.16 -4.20
C ILE A 135 -5.74 4.05 -4.46
N GLY A 136 -5.29 4.45 -5.64
CA GLY A 136 -3.86 4.54 -5.99
C GLY A 136 -3.31 5.93 -5.70
N VAL A 137 -2.15 6.01 -5.05
CA VAL A 137 -1.41 7.26 -4.83
C VAL A 137 -0.08 7.20 -5.58
N PRO A 138 0.13 8.07 -6.60
CA PRO A 138 1.28 7.98 -7.49
C PRO A 138 2.57 8.42 -6.79
N LYS A 139 3.55 7.50 -6.75
CA LYS A 139 4.82 7.69 -6.06
C LYS A 139 5.99 7.17 -6.90
N THR A 140 6.88 8.07 -7.27
CA THR A 140 8.16 7.78 -7.93
C THR A 140 9.03 9.04 -7.88
N ILE A 141 10.35 8.86 -7.84
CA ILE A 141 11.31 9.96 -8.00
C ILE A 141 11.52 10.33 -9.47
N ASP A 142 11.07 9.49 -10.40
CA ASP A 142 11.32 9.65 -11.84
C ASP A 142 10.27 10.51 -12.54
N ASN A 143 9.16 10.86 -11.84
CA ASN A 143 7.99 11.57 -12.37
C ASN A 143 7.44 10.99 -13.69
N ASP A 144 7.43 9.66 -13.78
CA ASP A 144 7.12 8.90 -14.99
C ASP A 144 5.73 8.24 -14.97
N LEU A 145 4.86 8.63 -14.03
CA LEU A 145 3.50 8.11 -13.94
C LEU A 145 2.52 8.96 -14.77
N PRO A 146 1.67 8.32 -15.59
CA PRO A 146 0.66 9.06 -16.35
C PRO A 146 -0.42 9.64 -15.43
N CYS A 147 -1.14 10.64 -15.94
CA CYS A 147 -2.31 11.25 -15.30
C CYS A 147 -2.02 12.05 -14.01
N THR A 148 -0.77 12.41 -13.74
CA THR A 148 -0.36 13.40 -12.74
C THR A 148 0.79 14.24 -13.29
N ASP A 149 0.83 15.53 -12.99
CA ASP A 149 1.93 16.41 -13.43
C ASP A 149 3.20 16.19 -12.60
N VAL A 150 3.03 15.83 -11.32
CA VAL A 150 4.10 15.62 -10.35
C VAL A 150 3.79 14.39 -9.49
N THR A 151 4.81 13.61 -9.14
CA THR A 151 4.73 12.46 -8.25
C THR A 151 5.39 12.73 -6.91
N PHE A 152 4.89 12.08 -5.85
CA PHE A 152 5.56 12.17 -4.55
C PHE A 152 7.00 11.65 -4.64
N GLY A 153 7.94 12.48 -4.19
CA GLY A 153 9.38 12.19 -4.19
C GLY A 153 10.20 12.88 -5.28
N PHE A 154 9.57 13.50 -6.29
CA PHE A 154 10.28 14.13 -7.42
C PHE A 154 11.02 15.43 -7.04
N ASP A 155 10.36 16.35 -6.33
CA ASP A 155 10.87 17.71 -6.07
C ASP A 155 11.89 17.81 -4.91
N THR A 156 12.18 16.72 -4.20
CA THR A 156 12.99 16.73 -2.95
C THR A 156 14.48 16.55 -3.23
#